data_AF-A0A8J7BNW7-F1
#
_entry.id   AF-A0A8J7BNW7-F1
#
_cell.length_a   1.000
_cell.length_b   1.000
_cell.length_c   1.000
_cell.angle_alpha   90.00
_cell.angle_beta   90.00
_cell.angle_gamma   90.00
#
_symmetry.space_group_name_H-M   'P 1'
#
loop_
_entity.id
_entity.type
_entity.pdbx_description
1 polymer ?
#
loop_
_entity_poly.entity_id
_entity_poly.type
_entity_poly.pdbx_seq_one_letter_code
_entity_poly.pdbx_strand_id
1 'polypeptide(L)'
;MSAEAQVPTKVFISYSWDSETHKERVLMLANTLRNPWGIEADIDQYVRAKPPYTPGQGWDLWMEKRIEWAEFVLIVCTETYKRRFRGDEEPGFGRGVTWEGTIIRQNLYNDQLRNTKFIPVVFSSQNLVHVPIILTGNDKYVLQDEKSFRELCYRLRKEPIVAMPDVASAKLPAPPEPKFFSPQNPSTEPPPVRLDVPEIQDPNATSKGQKTTEQPPLDTPRGDYTYLEDLLKAGRWKEADQETDERMCEVMRRQRAGWLRSEDLEQFPCADLREIDRLWLKHSNGRFGFSVQKEIWQKCDSPEGYYQRKEWKRFAEEVGWKKMGVLGIGGDWKSRDEHTFSLKAPPGHLPLVPVSLWMAIGWGMMTRGVWRLGKFFSRVQTCKL
;
A
#
# COMPACT_ATOMS: atom_id res chain seq x y z
N MET A 1 6.04 39.87 33.80
CA MET A 1 5.85 38.40 33.66
C MET A 1 6.42 38.04 32.30
N SER A 2 7.61 37.42 32.25
CA SER A 2 8.13 36.90 30.99
C SER A 2 7.15 35.86 30.47
N ALA A 3 6.56 36.09 29.30
CA ALA A 3 5.90 35.03 28.57
C ALA A 3 6.95 33.94 28.34
N GLU A 4 6.80 32.79 28.98
CA GLU A 4 7.60 31.62 28.63
C GLU A 4 7.46 31.44 27.12
N ALA A 5 8.59 31.46 26.41
CA ALA A 5 8.59 31.32 24.96
C ALA A 5 8.00 29.95 24.62
N GLN A 6 6.75 29.93 24.19
CA GLN A 6 6.04 28.71 23.84
C GLN A 6 6.83 28.02 22.74
N VAL A 7 7.23 26.77 22.97
CA VAL A 7 7.98 25.98 22.00
C VAL A 7 7.14 25.90 20.72
N PRO A 8 7.67 26.33 19.56
CA PRO A 8 6.90 26.38 18.34
C PRO A 8 6.47 24.97 17.93
N THR A 9 5.22 24.82 17.53
CA THR A 9 4.69 23.52 17.08
C THR A 9 5.43 23.06 15.83
N LYS A 10 5.85 21.80 15.83
CA LYS A 10 6.60 21.21 14.71
C LYS A 10 5.65 20.69 13.64
N VAL A 11 5.80 21.20 12.42
CA VAL A 11 4.95 20.83 11.30
C VAL A 11 5.80 20.37 10.13
N PHE A 12 5.49 19.20 9.59
CA PHE A 12 6.07 18.74 8.34
C PHE A 12 5.05 18.88 7.21
N ILE A 13 5.44 19.43 6.06
CA ILE A 13 4.55 19.56 4.90
C ILE A 13 4.97 18.54 3.84
N SER A 14 4.12 17.54 3.63
CA SER A 14 4.22 16.54 2.57
C SER A 14 3.43 17.01 1.35
N TYR A 15 4.07 17.01 0.18
CA TYR A 15 3.52 17.53 -1.06
C TYR A 15 4.21 16.89 -2.28
N SER A 16 3.51 16.82 -3.40
CA SER A 16 4.06 16.26 -4.64
C SER A 16 4.71 17.33 -5.51
N TRP A 17 5.69 16.93 -6.31
CA TRP A 17 6.37 17.83 -7.24
C TRP A 17 5.58 17.98 -8.54
N ASP A 18 4.47 18.71 -8.48
CA ASP A 18 3.51 18.85 -9.59
C ASP A 18 4.03 19.79 -10.68
N SER A 19 4.55 20.95 -10.26
CA SER A 19 5.06 22.02 -11.12
C SER A 19 5.97 22.93 -10.30
N GLU A 20 6.71 23.82 -10.98
CA GLU A 20 7.49 24.86 -10.28
C GLU A 20 6.59 25.78 -9.45
N THR A 21 5.47 26.21 -10.04
CA THR A 21 4.46 27.04 -9.35
C THR A 21 3.83 26.34 -8.15
N HIS A 22 3.73 25.02 -8.14
CA HIS A 22 3.28 24.27 -6.97
C HIS A 22 4.34 24.26 -5.86
N LYS A 23 5.61 24.01 -6.21
CA LYS A 23 6.73 24.07 -5.26
C LYS A 23 6.86 25.45 -4.61
N GLU A 24 6.71 26.53 -5.37
CA GLU A 24 6.73 27.91 -4.87
C GLU A 24 5.59 28.18 -3.88
N ARG A 25 4.36 27.73 -4.19
CA ARG A 25 3.21 27.87 -3.28
C ARG A 25 3.40 27.12 -1.97
N VAL A 26 4.02 25.93 -2.01
CA VAL A 26 4.33 25.17 -0.80
C VAL A 26 5.44 25.84 0.02
N LEU A 27 6.47 26.38 -0.63
CA LEU A 27 7.49 27.18 0.05
C LEU A 27 6.89 28.43 0.71
N MET A 28 6.00 29.13 0.01
CA MET A 28 5.28 30.28 0.56
C MET A 28 4.45 29.87 1.79
N LEU A 29 3.69 28.78 1.70
CA LEU A 29 2.95 28.23 2.85
C LEU A 29 3.87 27.95 4.04
N ALA A 30 4.98 27.24 3.83
CA ALA A 30 5.95 26.93 4.88
C ALA A 30 6.51 28.21 5.52
N ASN A 31 6.89 29.20 4.70
CA ASN A 31 7.38 30.49 5.18
C ASN A 31 6.31 31.25 5.96
N THR A 32 5.06 31.25 5.51
CA THR A 32 3.94 31.90 6.20
C THR A 32 3.64 31.25 7.56
N LEU A 33 3.68 29.92 7.64
CA LEU A 33 3.52 29.20 8.91
C LEU A 33 4.64 29.57 9.89
N ARG A 34 5.89 29.68 9.40
CA ARG A 34 7.02 30.12 10.23
C ARG A 34 6.87 31.58 10.66
N ASN A 35 6.55 32.47 9.71
CA ASN A 35 6.38 33.90 9.93
C ASN A 35 5.16 34.41 9.15
N PRO A 36 4.15 35.02 9.79
CA PRO A 36 4.15 35.50 11.18
C PRO A 36 3.65 34.49 12.23
N TRP A 37 3.20 33.29 11.82
CA TRP A 37 2.44 32.40 12.72
C TRP A 37 3.26 31.67 13.79
N GLY A 38 4.60 31.71 13.72
CA GLY A 38 5.47 31.14 14.74
C GLY A 38 5.44 29.61 14.82
N ILE A 39 5.10 28.93 13.72
CA ILE A 39 5.04 27.46 13.63
C ILE A 39 6.35 26.96 13.00
N GLU A 40 6.98 25.94 13.59
CA GLU A 40 8.21 25.35 13.05
C GLU A 40 7.88 24.41 11.88
N ALA A 41 7.59 24.99 10.72
CA ALA A 41 7.33 24.23 9.49
C ALA A 41 8.64 23.81 8.79
N ASP A 42 8.71 22.55 8.32
CA ASP A 42 9.84 22.01 7.57
C ASP A 42 9.40 21.32 6.25
N ILE A 43 10.24 21.46 5.22
CA ILE A 43 10.04 20.91 3.86
C ILE A 43 11.38 20.50 3.23
N ASP A 44 11.32 19.61 2.24
CA ASP A 44 12.49 19.12 1.51
C ASP A 44 13.30 20.25 0.84
N GLN A 45 12.65 21.34 0.41
CA GLN A 45 13.30 22.49 -0.21
C GLN A 45 14.33 23.16 0.72
N TYR A 46 14.07 23.22 2.03
CA TYR A 46 15.02 23.80 2.99
C TYR A 46 16.29 22.97 3.13
N VAL A 47 16.19 21.65 2.98
CA VAL A 47 17.32 20.72 3.00
C VAL A 47 18.12 20.82 1.69
N ARG A 48 17.43 20.95 0.56
CA ARG A 48 18.05 21.15 -0.76
C ARG A 48 18.73 22.51 -0.91
N ALA A 49 18.43 23.47 -0.06
CA ALA A 49 19.02 24.80 -0.10
C ALA A 49 20.38 24.92 0.63
N LYS A 50 20.83 23.87 1.33
CA LYS A 50 22.07 23.90 2.13
C LYS A 50 22.94 22.66 1.87
N PRO A 51 24.27 22.77 1.78
CA PRO A 51 25.16 21.60 1.70
C PRO A 51 24.89 20.62 2.84
N PRO A 52 24.85 19.28 2.61
CA PRO A 52 25.20 18.57 1.36
C PRO A 52 24.10 18.49 0.29
N TYR A 53 23.05 19.31 0.37
CA TYR A 53 21.90 19.40 -0.57
C TYR A 53 21.03 18.14 -0.69
N THR A 54 21.45 17.05 -0.04
CA THR A 54 20.75 15.77 0.06
C THR A 54 21.11 15.15 1.41
N PRO A 55 20.15 14.58 2.15
CA PRO A 55 20.46 13.91 3.41
C PRO A 55 21.46 12.78 3.21
N GLY A 56 22.49 12.70 4.06
CA GLY A 56 23.53 11.65 3.93
C GLY A 56 22.99 10.21 4.03
N GLN A 57 21.83 10.02 4.67
CA GLN A 57 21.14 8.74 4.79
C GLN A 57 20.05 8.52 3.71
N GLY A 58 19.94 9.43 2.75
CA GLY A 58 18.88 9.41 1.72
C GLY A 58 17.59 10.10 2.14
N TRP A 59 16.73 10.36 1.15
CA TRP A 59 15.44 11.04 1.34
C TRP A 59 14.42 10.20 2.08
N ASP A 60 14.51 8.88 1.97
CA ASP A 60 13.54 7.95 2.57
C ASP A 60 13.61 7.99 4.10
N LEU A 61 14.81 7.78 4.66
CA LEU A 61 15.03 7.85 6.10
C LEU A 61 14.89 9.28 6.63
N TRP A 62 15.19 10.28 5.81
CA TRP A 62 14.94 11.68 6.17
C TRP A 62 13.44 11.93 6.37
N MET A 63 12.60 11.48 5.43
CA MET A 63 11.17 11.68 5.49
C MET A 63 10.52 10.92 6.66
N GLU A 64 10.93 9.68 6.91
CA GLU A 64 10.50 8.91 8.08
C GLU A 64 10.79 9.67 9.38
N LYS A 65 12.03 10.14 9.54
CA LYS A 65 12.43 10.97 10.69
C LYS A 65 11.67 12.29 10.78
N ARG A 66 11.25 12.89 9.67
CA ARG A 66 10.43 14.11 9.66
C ARG A 66 9.00 13.84 10.08
N ILE A 67 8.43 12.74 9.64
CA ILE A 67 7.11 12.30 10.10
C ILE A 67 7.16 11.99 11.59
N GLU A 68 8.22 11.36 12.11
CA GLU A 68 8.39 11.13 13.55
C GLU A 68 8.55 12.43 14.34
N TRP A 69 9.40 13.34 13.86
CA TRP A 69 9.71 14.63 14.49
C TRP A 69 8.52 15.59 14.56
N ALA A 70 7.66 15.58 13.55
CA ALA A 70 6.54 16.51 13.47
C ALA A 70 5.42 16.16 14.45
N GLU A 71 4.74 17.18 14.97
CA GLU A 71 3.51 17.00 15.75
C GLU A 71 2.30 16.90 14.81
N PHE A 72 2.30 17.71 13.75
CA PHE A 72 1.33 17.63 12.67
C PHE A 72 2.03 17.47 11.33
N VAL A 73 1.43 16.68 10.44
CA VAL A 73 1.87 16.51 9.06
C VAL A 73 0.78 17.07 8.15
N LEU A 74 1.08 18.18 7.47
CA LEU A 74 0.19 18.72 6.45
C LEU A 74 0.37 17.94 5.16
N ILE A 75 -0.75 17.47 4.59
CA ILE A 75 -0.77 16.72 3.35
C ILE A 75 -1.39 17.60 2.27
N VAL A 76 -0.56 18.15 1.39
CA VAL A 76 -1.00 19.02 0.30
C VAL A 76 -1.63 18.16 -0.80
N CYS A 77 -2.95 18.07 -0.77
CA CYS A 77 -3.71 17.20 -1.65
C CYS A 77 -3.90 17.86 -3.02
N THR A 78 -3.27 17.30 -4.04
CA THR A 78 -3.49 17.61 -5.45
C THR A 78 -3.88 16.35 -6.21
N GLU A 79 -4.28 16.47 -7.47
CA GLU A 79 -4.52 15.31 -8.33
C GLU A 79 -3.28 14.42 -8.40
N THR A 80 -2.12 15.01 -8.66
CA THR A 80 -0.84 14.30 -8.67
C THR A 80 -0.56 13.66 -7.32
N TYR A 81 -0.73 14.36 -6.19
CA TYR A 81 -0.56 13.76 -4.87
C TYR A 81 -1.48 12.56 -4.68
N LYS A 82 -2.75 12.67 -5.08
CA LYS A 82 -3.72 11.57 -5.00
C LYS A 82 -3.34 10.39 -5.86
N ARG A 83 -2.90 10.62 -7.11
CA ARG A 83 -2.38 9.58 -8.00
C ARG A 83 -1.15 8.92 -7.38
N ARG A 84 -0.19 9.70 -6.86
CA ARG A 84 1.00 9.21 -6.13
C ARG A 84 0.65 8.41 -4.89
N PHE A 85 -0.35 8.86 -4.14
CA PHE A 85 -0.85 8.22 -2.92
C PHE A 85 -1.55 6.89 -3.23
N ARG A 86 -2.25 6.82 -4.37
CA ARG A 86 -2.89 5.59 -4.89
C ARG A 86 -1.90 4.66 -5.58
N GLY A 87 -0.81 5.20 -6.11
CA GLY A 87 0.20 4.48 -6.90
C GLY A 87 -0.07 4.51 -8.42
N ASP A 88 -0.81 5.51 -8.92
CA ASP A 88 -1.31 5.62 -10.30
C ASP A 88 -0.40 6.47 -11.23
N GLU A 89 0.91 6.64 -10.95
CA GLU A 89 1.79 7.49 -11.79
C GLU A 89 2.39 6.78 -13.02
N GLU A 90 2.46 7.51 -14.14
CA GLU A 90 3.17 7.07 -15.35
C GLU A 90 4.70 7.16 -15.20
N PRO A 91 5.47 6.19 -15.72
CA PRO A 91 6.91 6.14 -15.52
C PRO A 91 7.63 7.23 -16.33
N GLY A 92 8.30 8.16 -15.65
CA GLY A 92 9.33 9.01 -16.28
C GLY A 92 9.31 10.50 -15.93
N PHE A 93 8.26 11.03 -15.31
CA PHE A 93 8.21 12.43 -14.92
C PHE A 93 8.41 12.60 -13.40
N GLY A 94 9.66 12.81 -13.00
CA GLY A 94 10.00 13.31 -11.66
C GLY A 94 11.02 12.44 -10.93
N ARG A 95 12.23 12.97 -10.75
CA ARG A 95 13.21 12.46 -9.77
C ARG A 95 12.69 12.78 -8.36
N GLY A 96 11.74 12.00 -7.89
CA GLY A 96 11.08 12.16 -6.59
C GLY A 96 10.02 11.09 -6.44
N VAL A 97 10.48 9.86 -6.22
CA VAL A 97 9.67 8.64 -6.15
C VAL A 97 8.57 8.79 -5.08
N THR A 98 7.39 8.29 -5.43
CA THR A 98 6.12 8.16 -4.69
C THR A 98 6.22 7.45 -3.34
N TRP A 99 6.93 8.04 -2.38
CA TRP A 99 7.14 7.44 -1.05
C TRP A 99 6.27 8.06 0.05
N GLU A 100 5.92 9.34 -0.08
CA GLU A 100 5.19 10.11 0.92
C GLU A 100 3.88 9.42 1.35
N GLY A 101 3.08 8.95 0.38
CA GLY A 101 1.81 8.29 0.67
C GLY A 101 1.93 6.94 1.37
N THR A 102 3.04 6.21 1.19
CA THR A 102 3.22 4.87 1.75
C THR A 102 3.56 4.92 3.24
N ILE A 103 4.44 5.83 3.66
CA ILE A 103 4.78 6.00 5.07
C ILE A 103 3.58 6.55 5.85
N ILE A 104 2.88 7.54 5.28
CA ILE A 104 1.64 8.09 5.85
C ILE A 104 0.56 7.01 5.98
N ARG A 105 0.37 6.17 4.96
CA ARG A 105 -0.62 5.08 5.00
C ARG A 105 -0.30 4.02 6.05
N GLN A 106 0.97 3.64 6.20
CA GLN A 106 1.39 2.68 7.22
C GLN A 106 1.16 3.24 8.63
N ASN A 107 1.48 4.52 8.85
CA ASN A 107 1.30 5.18 10.15
C ASN A 107 -0.20 5.26 10.52
N LEU A 108 -1.05 5.71 9.58
CA LEU A 108 -2.51 5.73 9.75
C LEU A 108 -3.11 4.34 10.02
N TYR A 109 -2.57 3.29 9.39
CA TYR A 109 -3.02 1.92 9.59
C TYR A 109 -2.62 1.38 10.97
N ASN A 110 -1.39 1.64 11.40
CA ASN A 110 -0.87 1.21 12.71
C ASN A 110 -1.62 1.85 13.88
N ASP A 111 -2.07 3.10 13.71
CA ASP A 111 -2.89 3.82 14.70
C ASP A 111 -4.39 3.48 14.65
N GLN A 112 -4.77 2.34 14.04
CA GLN A 112 -6.17 1.90 13.89
C GLN A 112 -7.07 2.98 13.24
N LEU A 113 -6.52 3.77 12.31
CA LEU A 113 -7.21 4.89 11.66
C LEU A 113 -7.61 6.05 12.60
N ARG A 114 -7.11 6.10 13.85
CA ARG A 114 -7.27 7.25 14.75
C ARG A 114 -6.30 8.35 14.34
N ASN A 115 -6.67 9.11 13.32
CA ASN A 115 -5.82 10.14 12.77
C ASN A 115 -5.90 11.47 13.55
N THR A 116 -4.89 11.77 14.35
CA THR A 116 -4.74 13.08 15.02
C THR A 116 -3.60 13.92 14.45
N LYS A 117 -2.73 13.30 13.64
CA LYS A 117 -1.45 13.86 13.17
C LYS A 117 -1.50 14.37 11.72
N PHE A 118 -2.18 13.65 10.83
CA PHE A 118 -2.17 13.95 9.39
C PHE A 118 -3.34 14.84 9.01
N ILE A 119 -3.07 16.06 8.54
CA ILE A 119 -4.08 17.07 8.23
C ILE A 119 -4.12 17.29 6.71
N PRO A 120 -5.22 16.92 6.02
CA PRO A 120 -5.35 17.20 4.59
C PRO A 120 -5.59 18.69 4.34
N VAL A 121 -4.78 19.29 3.47
CA VAL A 121 -4.92 20.68 3.03
C VAL A 121 -4.96 20.76 1.51
N VAL A 122 -5.70 21.72 0.97
CA VAL A 122 -5.80 21.96 -0.48
C VAL A 122 -5.63 23.44 -0.79
N PHE A 123 -5.00 23.80 -1.90
CA PHE A 123 -4.86 25.20 -2.27
C PHE A 123 -6.19 25.85 -2.70
N SER A 124 -7.13 25.08 -3.26
CA SER A 124 -8.43 25.58 -3.69
C SER A 124 -9.51 24.55 -3.39
N SER A 125 -10.77 24.99 -3.27
CA SER A 125 -11.92 24.12 -2.99
C SER A 125 -12.12 23.04 -4.06
N GLN A 126 -11.78 23.33 -5.32
CA GLN A 126 -11.84 22.37 -6.43
C GLN A 126 -10.95 21.13 -6.19
N ASN A 127 -9.85 21.30 -5.45
CA ASN A 127 -8.92 20.20 -5.16
C ASN A 127 -9.37 19.28 -4.02
N LEU A 128 -10.49 19.58 -3.34
CA LEU A 128 -11.02 18.72 -2.27
C LEU A 128 -11.35 17.31 -2.75
N VAL A 129 -11.72 17.15 -4.03
CA VAL A 129 -11.95 15.84 -4.66
C VAL A 129 -10.68 14.98 -4.69
N HIS A 130 -9.51 15.58 -4.53
CA HIS A 130 -8.23 14.90 -4.52
C HIS A 130 -7.75 14.47 -3.12
N VAL A 131 -8.53 14.73 -2.07
CA VAL A 131 -8.20 14.21 -0.74
C VAL A 131 -8.30 12.68 -0.74
N PRO A 132 -7.26 11.94 -0.30
CA PRO A 132 -7.32 10.48 -0.20
C PRO A 132 -8.43 9.99 0.71
N ILE A 133 -9.07 8.87 0.37
CA ILE A 133 -10.26 8.34 1.09
C ILE A 133 -10.00 8.10 2.58
N ILE A 134 -8.79 7.65 2.91
CA ILE A 134 -8.35 7.39 4.29
C ILE A 134 -8.27 8.68 5.12
N LEU A 135 -8.17 9.84 4.47
CA LEU A 135 -8.14 11.16 5.11
C LEU A 135 -9.49 11.87 5.05
N THR A 136 -10.51 11.32 4.38
CA THR A 136 -11.81 11.97 4.19
C THR A 136 -12.59 12.14 5.49
N GLY A 137 -12.33 11.35 6.52
CA GLY A 137 -12.93 11.54 7.86
C GLY A 137 -12.40 12.73 8.67
N ASN A 138 -11.35 13.42 8.19
CA ASN A 138 -10.69 14.51 8.93
C ASN A 138 -11.15 15.89 8.46
N ASP A 139 -10.97 16.89 9.32
CA ASP A 139 -11.11 18.31 8.96
C ASP A 139 -10.17 18.65 7.79
N LYS A 140 -10.75 19.29 6.77
CA LYS A 140 -10.07 19.67 5.52
C LYS A 140 -9.97 21.18 5.46
N TYR A 141 -8.79 21.70 5.10
CA TYR A 141 -8.54 23.14 5.04
C TYR A 141 -8.27 23.59 3.61
N VAL A 142 -8.92 24.68 3.19
CA VAL A 142 -8.75 25.30 1.88
C VAL A 142 -7.89 26.55 2.05
N LEU A 143 -6.64 26.51 1.59
CA LEU A 143 -5.65 27.54 1.89
C LEU A 143 -5.93 28.90 1.22
N GLN A 144 -6.67 28.93 0.10
CA GLN A 144 -7.10 30.16 -0.55
C GLN A 144 -8.24 30.87 0.21
N ASP A 145 -8.99 30.15 1.05
CA ASP A 145 -9.99 30.75 1.93
C ASP A 145 -9.30 31.23 3.22
N GLU A 146 -9.28 32.53 3.44
CA GLU A 146 -8.61 33.16 4.59
C GLU A 146 -9.16 32.64 5.93
N LYS A 147 -10.47 32.38 6.00
CA LYS A 147 -11.09 31.85 7.21
C LYS A 147 -10.59 30.44 7.49
N SER A 148 -10.64 29.55 6.50
CA SER A 148 -10.15 28.19 6.61
C SER A 148 -8.63 28.13 6.93
N PHE A 149 -7.82 28.97 6.28
CA PHE A 149 -6.39 29.05 6.59
C PHE A 149 -6.11 29.51 8.03
N ARG A 150 -6.88 30.49 8.52
CA ARG A 150 -6.75 30.96 9.91
C ARG A 150 -7.13 29.88 10.92
N GLU A 151 -8.20 29.13 10.66
CA GLU A 151 -8.61 27.98 11.48
C GLU A 151 -7.51 26.90 11.53
N LEU A 152 -6.86 26.61 10.40
CA LEU A 152 -5.71 25.72 10.34
C LEU A 152 -4.58 26.23 11.25
N CYS A 153 -4.23 27.52 11.17
CA CYS A 153 -3.17 28.09 12.01
C CYS A 153 -3.47 28.01 13.50
N TYR A 154 -4.71 28.32 13.93
CA TYR A 154 -5.12 28.15 15.33
C TYR A 154 -5.03 26.69 15.79
N ARG A 155 -5.48 25.75 14.95
CA ARG A 155 -5.33 24.32 15.23
C ARG A 155 -3.88 23.91 15.41
N LEU A 156 -2.99 24.34 14.50
CA LEU A 156 -1.57 24.01 14.57
C LEU A 156 -0.92 24.60 15.83
N ARG A 157 -1.34 25.79 16.26
CA ARG A 157 -0.90 26.42 17.52
C ARG A 157 -1.55 25.79 18.77
N LYS A 158 -2.48 24.85 18.59
CA LYS A 158 -3.31 24.26 19.67
C LYS A 158 -4.08 25.31 20.46
N GLU A 159 -4.44 26.39 19.78
CA GLU A 159 -5.22 27.49 20.33
C GLU A 159 -6.70 27.30 19.97
N PRO A 160 -7.63 27.60 20.90
CA PRO A 160 -9.04 27.50 20.62
C PRO A 160 -9.46 28.57 19.61
N ILE A 161 -10.18 28.15 18.56
CA ILE A 161 -10.76 29.05 17.55
C ILE A 161 -11.81 29.99 18.19
N VAL A 162 -12.48 29.50 19.23
CA VAL A 162 -13.45 30.26 20.03
C VAL A 162 -13.03 30.14 21.48
N ALA A 163 -12.73 31.28 22.12
CA ALA A 163 -12.49 31.30 23.56
C ALA A 163 -13.76 30.85 24.28
N MET A 164 -13.67 29.78 25.06
CA MET A 164 -14.75 29.40 25.98
C MET A 164 -14.76 30.45 27.09
N PRO A 165 -15.83 31.26 27.25
CA PRO A 165 -15.90 32.17 28.37
C PRO A 165 -15.96 31.35 29.65
N ASP A 166 -15.29 31.83 30.70
CA ASP A 166 -15.40 31.23 32.02
C ASP A 166 -16.87 31.18 32.42
N VAL A 167 -17.32 30.02 32.92
CA VAL A 167 -18.65 29.90 33.52
C VAL A 167 -18.64 30.78 34.75
N ALA A 168 -19.26 31.96 34.67
CA ALA A 168 -19.54 32.75 35.85
C ALA A 168 -20.29 31.84 36.83
N SER A 169 -19.82 31.75 38.08
CA SER A 169 -20.56 31.11 39.13
C SER A 169 -21.82 31.94 39.36
N ALA A 170 -22.88 31.62 38.62
CA ALA A 170 -24.18 32.16 38.90
C ALA A 170 -24.52 31.66 40.31
N LYS A 171 -24.47 32.56 41.30
CA LYS A 171 -25.16 32.37 42.57
C LYS A 171 -26.65 32.40 42.25
N LEU A 172 -27.14 31.34 41.60
CA LEU A 172 -28.56 31.10 41.47
C LEU A 172 -29.08 30.90 42.90
N PRO A 173 -30.09 31.67 43.34
CA PRO A 173 -30.78 31.33 44.58
C PRO A 173 -31.28 29.89 44.44
N ALA A 174 -31.14 29.11 45.51
CA ALA A 174 -31.59 27.72 45.51
C ALA A 174 -33.04 27.65 44.99
N PRO A 175 -33.36 26.70 44.09
CA PRO A 175 -34.73 26.51 43.67
C PRO A 175 -35.60 26.25 44.90
N PRO A 176 -36.83 26.80 44.96
CA PRO A 176 -37.71 26.54 46.09
C PRO A 176 -37.91 25.04 46.25
N GLU A 177 -37.79 24.54 47.48
CA GLU A 177 -37.91 23.11 47.77
C GLU A 177 -39.19 22.54 47.13
N PRO A 178 -39.11 21.42 46.40
CA PRO A 178 -40.29 20.78 45.85
C PRO A 178 -41.21 20.33 46.99
N LYS A 179 -42.39 20.96 47.09
CA LYS A 179 -43.44 20.65 48.07
C LYS A 179 -44.16 19.31 47.81
N PHE A 180 -43.47 18.28 47.34
CA PHE A 180 -44.12 17.06 46.84
C PHE A 180 -44.02 15.83 47.73
N PHE A 181 -43.36 15.91 48.89
CA PHE A 181 -43.43 14.81 49.86
C PHE A 181 -43.65 15.36 51.27
N SER A 182 -44.92 15.58 51.61
CA SER A 182 -45.31 15.33 53.00
C SER A 182 -45.21 13.82 53.24
N PRO A 183 -44.54 13.35 54.30
CA PRO A 183 -44.39 11.93 54.55
C PRO A 183 -45.75 11.37 54.95
N GLN A 184 -46.33 10.53 54.10
CA GLN A 184 -47.37 9.60 54.55
C GLN A 184 -46.78 8.19 54.61
N ASN A 185 -46.77 7.68 55.84
CA ASN A 185 -46.61 6.32 56.36
C ASN A 185 -45.82 5.24 55.57
N PRO A 186 -44.88 4.56 56.23
CA PRO A 186 -44.18 3.40 55.68
C PRO A 186 -44.97 2.12 55.97
N SER A 187 -45.64 1.55 54.97
CA SER A 187 -46.00 0.12 54.96
C SER A 187 -46.63 -0.25 53.63
N THR A 188 -45.80 -0.65 52.67
CA THR A 188 -46.06 -1.78 51.76
C THR A 188 -44.76 -2.08 51.05
N GLU A 189 -44.09 -3.16 51.45
CA GLU A 189 -43.00 -3.76 50.68
C GLU A 189 -43.57 -4.28 49.34
N PRO A 190 -42.97 -3.94 48.19
CA PRO A 190 -43.36 -4.56 46.94
C PRO A 190 -42.83 -6.01 46.89
N PRO A 191 -43.58 -6.95 46.27
CA PRO A 191 -43.19 -8.36 46.26
C PRO A 191 -41.95 -8.60 45.37
N PRO A 192 -41.15 -9.63 45.66
CA PRO A 192 -39.94 -9.92 44.90
C PRO A 192 -40.30 -10.46 43.51
N VAL A 193 -39.83 -9.77 42.47
CA VAL A 193 -39.88 -10.23 41.09
C VAL A 193 -38.82 -11.32 40.90
N ARG A 194 -39.24 -12.57 40.68
CA ARG A 194 -38.37 -13.65 40.21
C ARG A 194 -38.32 -13.64 38.68
N LEU A 195 -37.12 -13.50 38.13
CA LEU A 195 -36.83 -13.70 36.72
C LEU A 195 -36.43 -15.17 36.53
N ASP A 196 -37.33 -15.97 35.96
CA ASP A 196 -37.01 -17.31 35.49
C ASP A 196 -36.22 -17.21 34.17
N VAL A 197 -34.92 -17.50 34.22
CA VAL A 197 -34.05 -17.60 33.04
C VAL A 197 -33.87 -19.09 32.71
N PRO A 198 -34.19 -19.55 31.49
CA PRO A 198 -33.92 -20.92 31.09
C PRO A 198 -32.41 -21.17 30.89
N GLU A 199 -31.95 -22.28 31.45
CA GLU A 199 -30.60 -22.82 31.40
C GLU A 199 -30.23 -23.25 29.97
N ILE A 200 -29.22 -22.61 29.37
CA ILE A 200 -28.62 -23.04 28.11
C ILE A 200 -27.50 -24.03 28.44
N GLN A 201 -27.67 -25.26 27.98
CA GLN A 201 -26.74 -26.37 28.14
C GLN A 201 -25.49 -26.18 27.27
N ASP A 202 -24.32 -26.36 27.89
CA ASP A 202 -23.03 -26.57 27.25
C ASP A 202 -22.97 -27.93 26.54
N PRO A 203 -22.53 -28.01 25.27
CA PRO A 203 -21.97 -29.23 24.73
C PRO A 203 -20.51 -29.02 24.40
N ASN A 204 -19.63 -29.38 25.34
CA ASN A 204 -18.22 -29.58 25.05
C ASN A 204 -17.84 -31.01 25.44
N ALA A 205 -17.76 -31.91 24.46
CA ALA A 205 -17.00 -33.15 24.58
C ALA A 205 -16.62 -33.71 23.19
N THR A 206 -15.37 -33.43 22.82
CA THR A 206 -14.39 -34.39 22.27
C THR A 206 -14.69 -35.11 20.94
N SER A 207 -13.92 -34.76 19.91
CA SER A 207 -13.26 -35.78 19.06
C SER A 207 -12.02 -35.17 18.39
N LYS A 208 -10.86 -35.41 19.00
CA LYS A 208 -9.56 -35.33 18.32
C LYS A 208 -9.43 -36.61 17.49
N GLY A 209 -9.79 -36.53 16.22
CA GLY A 209 -9.52 -37.55 15.22
C GLY A 209 -8.45 -37.06 14.25
N GLN A 210 -7.22 -37.53 14.44
CA GLN A 210 -6.17 -37.44 13.43
C GLN A 210 -6.64 -38.18 12.17
N LYS A 211 -6.84 -37.45 11.07
CA LYS A 211 -6.87 -38.03 9.73
C LYS A 211 -5.54 -37.76 9.05
N THR A 212 -4.61 -38.66 9.32
CA THR A 212 -3.45 -38.95 8.47
C THR A 212 -3.98 -39.20 7.07
N THR A 213 -3.78 -38.26 6.16
CA THR A 213 -4.03 -38.48 4.74
C THR A 213 -2.68 -38.83 4.16
N GLU A 214 -2.52 -40.09 3.74
CA GLU A 214 -1.36 -40.60 3.02
C GLU A 214 -0.96 -39.60 1.94
N GLN A 215 0.27 -39.11 2.05
CA GLN A 215 0.85 -38.24 1.05
C GLN A 215 0.98 -39.05 -0.25
N PRO A 216 0.49 -38.52 -1.38
CA PRO A 216 0.81 -39.09 -2.69
C PRO A 216 2.34 -39.16 -2.85
N PRO A 217 2.85 -40.09 -3.69
CA PRO A 217 4.29 -40.25 -3.90
C PRO A 217 4.95 -38.89 -4.16
N LEU A 218 6.12 -38.67 -3.55
CA LEU A 218 6.80 -37.37 -3.43
C LEU A 218 7.10 -36.64 -4.76
N ASP A 219 6.83 -37.27 -5.90
CA ASP A 219 7.16 -36.79 -7.25
C ASP A 219 5.97 -36.75 -8.22
N THR A 220 4.72 -37.00 -7.77
CA THR A 220 3.53 -36.80 -8.62
C THR A 220 2.97 -35.38 -8.47
N PRO A 221 2.61 -34.69 -9.57
CA PRO A 221 1.97 -33.38 -9.50
C PRO A 221 0.67 -33.44 -8.69
N ARG A 222 0.41 -32.37 -7.92
CA ARG A 222 -0.82 -32.22 -7.13
C ARG A 222 -1.96 -31.59 -7.94
N GLY A 223 -1.61 -30.76 -8.92
CA GLY A 223 -2.56 -30.10 -9.80
C GLY A 223 -3.06 -31.01 -10.92
N ASP A 224 -4.29 -30.75 -11.38
CA ASP A 224 -4.79 -31.27 -12.66
C ASP A 224 -4.44 -30.26 -13.76
N TYR A 225 -3.65 -30.72 -14.74
CA TYR A 225 -3.16 -29.92 -15.87
C TYR A 225 -3.75 -30.34 -17.21
N THR A 226 -4.77 -31.19 -17.22
CA THR A 226 -5.41 -31.66 -18.46
C THR A 226 -5.96 -30.50 -19.30
N TYR A 227 -6.69 -29.58 -18.66
CA TYR A 227 -7.23 -28.40 -19.33
C TYR A 227 -6.13 -27.46 -19.85
N LEU A 228 -5.05 -27.28 -19.09
CA LEU A 228 -3.87 -26.54 -19.54
C LEU A 228 -3.26 -27.19 -20.80
N GLU A 229 -3.09 -28.52 -20.81
CA GLU A 229 -2.54 -29.22 -21.98
C GLU A 229 -3.46 -29.04 -23.21
N ASP A 230 -4.78 -29.08 -23.05
CA ASP A 230 -5.72 -28.90 -24.15
C ASP A 230 -5.66 -27.48 -24.74
N LEU A 231 -5.54 -26.45 -23.89
CA LEU A 231 -5.34 -25.07 -24.35
C LEU A 231 -4.02 -24.91 -25.12
N LEU A 232 -2.95 -25.53 -24.63
CA LEU A 232 -1.63 -25.53 -25.28
C LEU A 232 -1.64 -26.26 -26.63
N LYS A 233 -2.28 -27.44 -26.71
CA LYS A 233 -2.49 -28.19 -27.97
C LYS A 233 -3.26 -27.38 -29.00
N ALA A 234 -4.28 -26.63 -28.55
CA ALA A 234 -5.09 -25.78 -29.40
C ALA A 234 -4.40 -24.46 -29.80
N GLY A 235 -3.21 -24.17 -29.29
CA GLY A 235 -2.52 -22.89 -29.54
C GLY A 235 -3.22 -21.68 -28.93
N ARG A 236 -4.07 -21.90 -27.91
CA ARG A 236 -4.77 -20.86 -27.15
C ARG A 236 -3.86 -20.30 -26.06
N TRP A 237 -2.77 -19.65 -26.49
CA TRP A 237 -1.65 -19.26 -25.63
C TRP A 237 -2.03 -18.30 -24.51
N LYS A 238 -2.99 -17.40 -24.74
CA LYS A 238 -3.45 -16.44 -23.73
C LYS A 238 -4.24 -17.11 -22.63
N GLU A 239 -5.12 -18.03 -23.00
CA GLU A 239 -5.91 -18.80 -22.05
C GLU A 239 -5.04 -19.82 -21.30
N ALA A 240 -4.09 -20.46 -21.98
CA ALA A 240 -3.11 -21.35 -21.33
C ALA A 240 -2.26 -20.60 -20.29
N ASP A 241 -1.89 -19.36 -20.58
CA ASP A 241 -1.18 -18.49 -19.64
C ASP A 241 -2.02 -18.20 -18.39
N GLN A 242 -3.30 -17.84 -18.57
CA GLN A 242 -4.24 -17.63 -17.46
C GLN A 242 -4.48 -18.90 -16.64
N GLU A 243 -4.71 -20.02 -17.31
CA GLU A 243 -4.88 -21.31 -16.66
C GLU A 243 -3.65 -21.68 -15.83
N THR A 244 -2.44 -21.38 -16.32
CA THR A 244 -1.21 -21.61 -15.56
C THR A 244 -1.20 -20.84 -14.22
N ASP A 245 -1.62 -19.56 -14.22
CA ASP A 245 -1.75 -18.76 -12.99
C ASP A 245 -2.75 -19.40 -12.01
N GLU A 246 -3.90 -19.83 -12.52
CA GLU A 246 -4.98 -20.42 -11.74
C GLU A 246 -4.56 -21.76 -11.12
N ARG A 247 -3.93 -22.66 -11.90
CA ARG A 247 -3.40 -23.94 -11.39
C ARG A 247 -2.33 -23.72 -10.33
N MET A 248 -1.44 -22.74 -10.51
CA MET A 248 -0.41 -22.44 -9.52
C MET A 248 -1.02 -21.88 -8.23
N CYS A 249 -2.05 -21.03 -8.32
CA CYS A 249 -2.81 -20.61 -7.14
C CYS A 249 -3.52 -21.79 -6.46
N GLU A 250 -4.02 -22.74 -7.24
CA GLU A 250 -4.69 -23.94 -6.75
C GLU A 250 -3.81 -24.86 -5.93
N VAL A 251 -2.63 -25.19 -6.46
CA VAL A 251 -1.66 -26.05 -5.79
C VAL A 251 -1.27 -25.50 -4.42
N MET A 252 -1.23 -24.17 -4.28
CA MET A 252 -0.92 -23.48 -3.02
C MET A 252 -2.16 -23.14 -2.16
N ARG A 253 -3.37 -23.56 -2.58
CA ARG A 253 -4.65 -23.30 -1.91
C ARG A 253 -5.00 -21.80 -1.80
N ARG A 254 -4.72 -21.05 -2.86
CA ARG A 254 -4.85 -19.59 -2.94
C ARG A 254 -5.86 -19.10 -3.97
N GLN A 255 -6.76 -19.97 -4.42
CA GLN A 255 -7.85 -19.66 -5.37
C GLN A 255 -8.53 -18.31 -5.10
N ARG A 256 -8.93 -18.08 -3.84
CA ARG A 256 -9.67 -16.87 -3.42
C ARG A 256 -8.81 -15.61 -3.46
N ALA A 257 -7.50 -15.75 -3.26
CA ALA A 257 -6.59 -14.62 -3.36
C ALA A 257 -6.30 -14.30 -4.83
N GLY A 258 -6.23 -15.31 -5.70
CA GLY A 258 -5.87 -15.14 -7.11
C GLY A 258 -4.39 -14.78 -7.32
N TRP A 259 -3.54 -14.96 -6.31
CA TRP A 259 -2.10 -14.68 -6.37
C TRP A 259 -1.29 -15.46 -5.32
N LEU A 260 0.00 -15.72 -5.60
CA LEU A 260 0.95 -16.36 -4.69
C LEU A 260 1.87 -15.36 -3.97
N ARG A 261 2.13 -15.59 -2.68
CA ARG A 261 3.14 -14.86 -1.90
C ARG A 261 4.55 -15.38 -2.20
N SER A 262 5.57 -14.69 -1.71
CA SER A 262 6.97 -15.12 -1.87
C SER A 262 7.21 -16.48 -1.24
N GLU A 263 6.64 -16.70 -0.06
CA GLU A 263 6.77 -17.95 0.71
C GLU A 263 6.08 -19.11 -0.01
N ASP A 264 4.98 -18.82 -0.71
CA ASP A 264 4.26 -19.81 -1.52
C ASP A 264 5.12 -20.28 -2.71
N LEU A 265 5.89 -19.37 -3.33
CA LEU A 265 6.80 -19.69 -4.44
C LEU A 265 8.01 -20.51 -3.97
N GLU A 266 8.60 -20.16 -2.83
CA GLU A 266 9.73 -20.90 -2.24
C GLU A 266 9.37 -22.35 -1.89
N GLN A 267 8.11 -22.59 -1.55
CA GLN A 267 7.60 -23.90 -1.15
C GLN A 267 6.84 -24.63 -2.27
N PHE A 268 6.73 -24.03 -3.46
CA PHE A 268 5.93 -24.58 -4.54
C PHE A 268 6.43 -25.99 -4.92
N PRO A 269 5.55 -27.00 -5.06
CA PRO A 269 5.99 -28.37 -5.30
C PRO A 269 6.73 -28.54 -6.64
N CYS A 270 7.86 -29.25 -6.62
CA CYS A 270 8.68 -29.42 -7.82
C CYS A 270 8.01 -30.29 -8.89
N ALA A 271 7.22 -31.30 -8.51
CA ALA A 271 6.48 -32.12 -9.46
C ALA A 271 5.52 -31.27 -10.31
N ASP A 272 4.80 -30.36 -9.66
CA ASP A 272 3.90 -29.40 -10.32
C ASP A 272 4.65 -28.42 -11.23
N LEU A 273 5.78 -27.84 -10.78
CA LEU A 273 6.59 -26.97 -11.64
C LEU A 273 7.14 -27.68 -12.88
N ARG A 274 7.65 -28.90 -12.70
CA ARG A 274 8.17 -29.71 -13.82
C ARG A 274 7.06 -30.07 -14.80
N GLU A 275 5.87 -30.39 -14.32
CA GLU A 275 4.76 -30.74 -15.20
C GLU A 275 4.29 -29.53 -16.03
N ILE A 276 4.13 -28.36 -15.40
CA ILE A 276 3.80 -27.12 -16.11
C ILE A 276 4.87 -26.83 -17.18
N ASP A 277 6.15 -26.88 -16.82
CA ASP A 277 7.25 -26.61 -17.75
C ASP A 277 7.29 -27.61 -18.91
N ARG A 278 7.12 -28.91 -18.64
CA ARG A 278 7.07 -29.98 -19.64
C ARG A 278 5.96 -29.72 -20.66
N LEU A 279 4.78 -29.29 -20.20
CA LEU A 279 3.65 -28.98 -21.07
C LEU A 279 3.94 -27.78 -21.97
N TRP A 280 4.44 -26.68 -21.40
CA TRP A 280 4.82 -25.48 -22.16
C TRP A 280 5.90 -25.79 -23.20
N LEU A 281 6.95 -26.54 -22.84
CA LEU A 281 8.02 -26.95 -23.75
C LEU A 281 7.49 -27.81 -24.90
N LYS A 282 6.73 -28.87 -24.57
CA LYS A 282 6.21 -29.84 -25.54
C LYS A 282 5.38 -29.17 -26.63
N HIS A 283 4.49 -28.26 -26.24
CA HIS A 283 3.54 -27.65 -27.17
C HIS A 283 4.06 -26.38 -27.86
N SER A 284 5.12 -25.75 -27.33
CA SER A 284 5.75 -24.57 -27.93
C SER A 284 6.97 -24.88 -28.81
N ASN A 285 7.28 -26.16 -29.05
CA ASN A 285 8.51 -26.61 -29.70
C ASN A 285 9.77 -26.12 -28.97
N GLY A 286 9.75 -26.21 -27.62
CA GLY A 286 10.85 -25.82 -26.74
C GLY A 286 11.06 -24.31 -26.59
N ARG A 287 10.12 -23.47 -27.04
CA ARG A 287 10.28 -22.00 -27.02
C ARG A 287 9.84 -21.35 -25.72
N PHE A 288 8.85 -21.92 -25.05
CA PHE A 288 8.21 -21.38 -23.85
C PHE A 288 8.34 -22.39 -22.70
N GLY A 289 8.43 -21.87 -21.48
CA GLY A 289 8.68 -22.65 -20.27
C GLY A 289 9.49 -21.88 -19.24
N PHE A 290 9.36 -22.27 -17.98
CA PHE A 290 10.15 -21.75 -16.87
C PHE A 290 11.62 -22.13 -16.98
N SER A 291 11.96 -23.30 -17.53
CA SER A 291 13.33 -23.70 -17.81
C SER A 291 13.99 -22.77 -18.85
N VAL A 292 13.28 -22.44 -19.92
CA VAL A 292 13.74 -21.48 -20.94
C VAL A 292 13.94 -20.09 -20.33
N GLN A 293 12.99 -19.62 -19.52
CA GLN A 293 13.12 -18.35 -18.80
C GLN A 293 14.32 -18.37 -17.85
N LYS A 294 14.55 -19.47 -17.12
CA LYS A 294 15.69 -19.64 -16.22
C LYS A 294 17.03 -19.63 -16.96
N GLU A 295 17.12 -20.22 -18.15
CA GLU A 295 18.33 -20.13 -18.97
C GLU A 295 18.63 -18.69 -19.41
N ILE A 296 17.59 -17.96 -19.84
CA ILE A 296 17.73 -16.55 -20.24
C ILE A 296 18.06 -15.68 -19.02
N TRP A 297 17.48 -16.00 -17.87
CA TRP A 297 17.78 -15.39 -16.56
C TRP A 297 19.26 -15.53 -16.21
N GLN A 298 19.81 -16.74 -16.33
CA GLN A 298 21.21 -17.03 -16.06
C GLN A 298 22.14 -16.33 -17.06
N LYS A 299 21.77 -16.31 -18.34
CA LYS A 299 22.47 -15.52 -19.37
C LYS A 299 22.43 -14.02 -19.09
N CYS A 300 21.50 -13.54 -18.28
CA CYS A 300 21.36 -12.15 -17.87
C CYS A 300 22.09 -11.82 -16.56
N ASP A 301 23.12 -12.59 -16.21
CA ASP A 301 23.94 -12.46 -15.00
C ASP A 301 23.19 -12.79 -13.70
N SER A 302 22.09 -13.54 -13.80
CA SER A 302 21.26 -13.98 -12.67
C SER A 302 21.01 -12.84 -11.66
N PRO A 303 20.24 -11.80 -12.02
CA PRO A 303 20.13 -10.59 -11.20
C PRO A 303 19.43 -10.84 -9.86
N GLU A 304 20.17 -11.36 -8.91
CA GLU A 304 19.80 -11.56 -7.52
C GLU A 304 20.11 -10.28 -6.75
N GLY A 305 19.18 -9.33 -6.77
CA GLY A 305 19.26 -8.18 -5.88
C GLY A 305 18.65 -6.89 -6.40
N TYR A 306 18.23 -6.06 -5.44
CA TYR A 306 17.56 -4.78 -5.66
C TYR A 306 18.39 -3.75 -6.47
N TYR A 307 19.72 -3.86 -6.45
CA TYR A 307 20.63 -2.88 -7.05
C TYR A 307 20.97 -3.16 -8.53
N GLN A 308 20.61 -4.33 -9.07
CA GLN A 308 20.99 -4.79 -10.42
C GLN A 308 19.91 -4.43 -11.45
N ARG A 309 19.51 -3.14 -11.47
CA ARG A 309 18.47 -2.61 -12.38
C ARG A 309 18.81 -2.72 -13.86
N LYS A 310 20.08 -2.97 -14.22
CA LYS A 310 20.52 -3.04 -15.62
C LYS A 310 20.35 -4.45 -16.18
N GLU A 311 20.64 -5.45 -15.36
CA GLU A 311 20.61 -6.88 -15.64
C GLU A 311 19.15 -7.37 -15.76
N TRP A 312 18.27 -6.89 -14.88
CA TRP A 312 16.82 -7.15 -14.97
C TRP A 312 16.18 -6.59 -16.25
N LYS A 313 16.61 -5.39 -16.67
CA LYS A 313 16.13 -4.79 -17.92
C LYS A 313 16.53 -5.64 -19.13
N ARG A 314 17.76 -6.18 -19.12
CA ARG A 314 18.25 -7.07 -20.17
C ARG A 314 17.39 -8.34 -20.27
N PHE A 315 17.12 -8.98 -19.14
CA PHE A 315 16.24 -10.15 -19.11
C PHE A 315 14.85 -9.85 -19.69
N ALA A 316 14.20 -8.80 -19.19
CA ALA A 316 12.86 -8.41 -19.62
C ALA A 316 12.77 -8.01 -21.10
N GLU A 317 13.83 -7.43 -21.65
CA GLU A 317 13.97 -7.15 -23.08
C GLU A 317 14.12 -8.43 -23.90
N GLU A 318 14.96 -9.36 -23.45
CA GLU A 318 15.23 -10.63 -24.15
C GLU A 318 13.98 -11.52 -24.23
N VAL A 319 13.22 -11.64 -23.13
CA VAL A 319 11.95 -12.39 -23.13
C VAL A 319 10.79 -11.58 -23.70
N GLY A 320 10.99 -10.30 -24.06
CA GLY A 320 9.99 -9.47 -24.73
C GLY A 320 8.87 -8.92 -23.85
N TRP A 321 9.09 -8.80 -22.54
CA TRP A 321 8.12 -8.29 -21.55
C TRP A 321 8.09 -6.76 -21.45
N LYS A 322 9.04 -6.09 -22.09
CA LYS A 322 9.12 -4.62 -22.14
C LYS A 322 8.70 -4.07 -23.50
N LYS A 323 8.20 -2.83 -23.51
CA LYS A 323 7.98 -2.05 -24.73
C LYS A 323 9.33 -1.55 -25.27
N MET A 324 9.50 -1.61 -26.59
CA MET A 324 10.59 -0.90 -27.28
C MET A 324 10.25 0.59 -27.29
N GLY A 325 11.10 1.41 -26.67
CA GLY A 325 10.99 2.87 -26.71
C GLY A 325 11.37 3.44 -28.07
N VAL A 326 10.86 4.62 -28.41
CA VAL A 326 11.34 5.38 -29.57
C VAL A 326 12.77 5.86 -29.28
N LEU A 327 13.70 5.63 -30.22
CA LEU A 327 15.13 6.01 -30.08
C LEU A 327 15.86 5.37 -28.88
N GLY A 328 15.39 4.24 -28.36
CA GLY A 328 16.07 3.52 -27.26
C GLY A 328 15.95 4.21 -25.89
N ILE A 329 15.08 5.21 -25.76
CA ILE A 329 14.81 5.92 -24.50
C ILE A 329 13.40 5.58 -24.03
N GLY A 330 13.30 4.95 -22.85
CA GLY A 330 12.03 4.73 -22.15
C GLY A 330 11.15 3.63 -22.76
N GLY A 331 10.92 2.55 -22.01
CA GLY A 331 9.98 1.51 -22.41
C GLY A 331 9.34 0.95 -21.15
N ASP A 332 8.01 1.06 -21.05
CA ASP A 332 7.24 0.50 -19.95
C ASP A 332 7.08 -1.02 -20.08
N TRP A 333 6.59 -1.66 -19.03
CA TRP A 333 6.19 -3.06 -19.08
C TRP A 333 4.94 -3.21 -19.93
N LYS A 334 4.86 -4.32 -20.67
CA LYS A 334 3.62 -4.68 -21.34
C LYS A 334 2.60 -5.10 -20.28
N SER A 335 1.41 -4.51 -20.32
CA SER A 335 0.25 -5.07 -19.65
C SER A 335 -0.11 -6.42 -20.30
N ARG A 336 -0.88 -7.28 -19.62
CA ARG A 336 -1.19 -8.63 -20.11
C ARG A 336 -1.71 -8.61 -21.56
N ASP A 337 -2.56 -7.65 -21.89
CA ASP A 337 -3.17 -7.54 -23.23
C ASP A 337 -2.19 -7.06 -24.32
N GLU A 338 -1.03 -6.53 -23.94
CA GLU A 338 0.02 -6.07 -24.86
C GLU A 338 1.07 -7.15 -25.16
N HIS A 339 0.99 -8.31 -24.49
CA HIS A 339 1.88 -9.45 -24.75
C HIS A 339 1.50 -10.21 -26.01
N THR A 340 2.51 -10.79 -26.66
CA THR A 340 2.33 -11.55 -27.89
C THR A 340 2.02 -13.00 -27.55
N PHE A 341 0.74 -13.37 -27.56
CA PHE A 341 0.28 -14.75 -27.32
C PHE A 341 0.34 -15.59 -28.60
N SER A 342 1.54 -15.80 -29.13
CA SER A 342 1.78 -16.68 -30.27
C SER A 342 3.22 -17.17 -30.30
N LEU A 343 3.48 -18.21 -31.09
CA LEU A 343 4.83 -18.70 -31.36
C LEU A 343 5.75 -17.66 -32.04
N LYS A 344 5.27 -16.48 -32.43
CA LYS A 344 6.12 -15.39 -32.92
C LYS A 344 6.82 -14.64 -31.79
N ALA A 345 6.42 -14.83 -30.53
CA ALA A 345 7.04 -14.16 -29.39
C ALA A 345 8.46 -14.67 -29.11
N PRO A 346 9.33 -13.88 -28.45
CA PRO A 346 10.69 -14.31 -28.10
C PRO A 346 10.71 -15.60 -27.26
N PRO A 347 11.80 -16.38 -27.29
CA PRO A 347 11.98 -17.49 -26.36
C PRO A 347 11.81 -17.04 -24.90
N GLY A 348 11.18 -17.88 -24.08
CA GLY A 348 10.89 -17.58 -22.68
C GLY A 348 9.77 -16.55 -22.46
N HIS A 349 9.11 -16.04 -23.51
CA HIS A 349 8.04 -15.04 -23.34
C HIS A 349 6.88 -15.52 -22.48
N LEU A 350 6.53 -16.81 -22.55
CA LEU A 350 5.45 -17.44 -21.79
C LEU A 350 5.97 -18.63 -20.97
N PRO A 351 5.29 -18.99 -19.86
CA PRO A 351 4.15 -18.29 -19.26
C PRO A 351 4.56 -16.99 -18.53
N LEU A 352 3.64 -16.03 -18.45
CA LEU A 352 3.76 -14.74 -17.77
C LEU A 352 3.55 -14.85 -16.26
N VAL A 353 3.46 -16.05 -15.68
CA VAL A 353 3.27 -16.22 -14.23
C VAL A 353 4.23 -15.37 -13.40
N PRO A 354 5.52 -15.22 -13.74
CA PRO A 354 6.40 -14.33 -13.00
C PRO A 354 6.03 -12.84 -13.10
N VAL A 355 5.31 -12.44 -14.16
CA VAL A 355 4.70 -11.12 -14.41
C VAL A 355 3.30 -11.01 -13.78
N SER A 356 2.48 -12.06 -13.73
CA SER A 356 1.18 -12.05 -13.03
C SER A 356 1.37 -12.01 -11.51
N LEU A 357 2.38 -12.70 -10.97
CA LEU A 357 2.87 -12.59 -9.60
C LEU A 357 3.42 -11.19 -9.26
N TRP A 358 3.82 -10.44 -10.29
CA TRP A 358 4.24 -9.03 -10.22
C TRP A 358 3.04 -8.08 -10.25
N MET A 359 1.97 -8.40 -11.00
CA MET A 359 0.79 -7.54 -11.20
C MET A 359 -0.35 -7.76 -10.19
N ALA A 360 -0.45 -8.91 -9.53
CA ALA A 360 -1.59 -9.26 -8.68
C ALA A 360 -1.56 -8.65 -7.25
N ILE A 361 -0.59 -7.80 -6.97
CA ILE A 361 -0.63 -6.85 -5.86
C ILE A 361 -0.53 -5.50 -6.54
N GLY A 362 -1.62 -4.70 -6.50
CA GLY A 362 -1.64 -3.36 -7.10
C GLY A 362 -0.32 -2.62 -6.87
N TRP A 363 0.12 -1.87 -7.88
CA TRP A 363 1.48 -1.39 -8.22
C TRP A 363 2.39 -0.79 -7.11
N GLY A 364 2.07 -0.89 -5.83
CA GLY A 364 2.86 -0.48 -4.67
C GLY A 364 3.96 -1.45 -4.19
N MET A 365 4.40 -2.43 -4.99
CA MET A 365 5.44 -3.38 -4.55
C MET A 365 6.42 -3.79 -5.66
N MET A 366 7.14 -2.84 -6.27
CA MET A 366 8.30 -3.20 -7.11
C MET A 366 9.43 -3.88 -6.29
N THR A 367 9.48 -3.66 -4.97
CA THR A 367 10.45 -4.27 -4.05
C THR A 367 10.22 -5.76 -3.82
N ARG A 368 8.97 -6.26 -3.90
CA ARG A 368 8.67 -7.69 -3.77
C ARG A 368 8.66 -8.41 -5.12
N GLY A 369 8.48 -7.69 -6.23
CA GLY A 369 8.48 -8.26 -7.57
C GLY A 369 9.78 -8.94 -7.97
N VAL A 370 10.87 -8.17 -8.02
CA VAL A 370 12.21 -8.66 -8.38
C VAL A 370 12.70 -9.69 -7.36
N TRP A 371 12.35 -9.52 -6.08
CA TRP A 371 12.66 -10.49 -5.03
C TRP A 371 11.88 -11.80 -5.22
N ARG A 372 10.58 -11.75 -5.54
CA ARG A 372 9.74 -12.93 -5.83
C ARG A 372 10.17 -13.66 -7.10
N LEU A 373 10.60 -12.94 -8.12
CA LEU A 373 11.16 -13.50 -9.35
C LEU A 373 12.50 -14.19 -9.10
N GLY A 374 13.40 -13.57 -8.31
CA GLY A 374 14.63 -14.22 -7.86
C GLY A 374 14.33 -15.47 -7.02
N LYS A 375 13.36 -15.40 -6.08
CA LYS A 375 12.90 -16.57 -5.32
C LYS A 375 12.24 -17.64 -6.19
N PHE A 376 11.51 -17.24 -7.22
CA PHE A 376 10.91 -18.14 -8.19
C PHE A 376 11.97 -18.86 -9.00
N PHE A 377 12.92 -18.14 -9.61
CA PHE A 377 14.01 -18.78 -10.37
C PHE A 377 14.95 -19.59 -9.49
N SER A 378 15.16 -19.16 -8.24
CA SER A 378 15.83 -19.98 -7.23
C SER A 378 15.05 -21.28 -7.00
N ARG A 379 13.71 -21.23 -6.88
CA ARG A 379 12.88 -22.43 -6.76
C ARG A 379 12.98 -23.31 -8.00
N VAL A 380 12.83 -22.75 -9.20
CA VAL A 380 12.96 -23.45 -10.49
C VAL A 380 14.30 -24.19 -10.55
N GLN A 381 15.39 -23.53 -10.14
CA GLN A 381 16.73 -24.13 -10.05
C GLN A 381 16.78 -25.27 -9.01
N THR A 382 16.24 -25.09 -7.80
CA THR A 382 16.21 -26.18 -6.80
C THR A 382 15.35 -27.37 -7.24
N CYS A 383 14.35 -27.14 -8.09
CA CYS A 383 13.50 -28.17 -8.67
C CYS A 383 14.14 -28.90 -9.85
N LYS A 384 15.36 -28.52 -10.26
CA LYS A 384 16.15 -29.10 -11.36
C LYS A 384 15.47 -28.97 -12.73
N LEU A 385 14.71 -27.88 -12.92
CA LEU A 385 14.37 -27.39 -14.26
C LEU A 385 15.54 -26.60 -14.83
#